data_AF-A0AB33KYX5-F1
#
_entry.id   AF-A0AB33KYX5-F1
#
_cell.length_a   1.000
_cell.length_b   1.000
_cell.length_c   1.000
_cell.angle_alpha   90.00
_cell.angle_beta   90.00
_cell.angle_gamma   90.00
#
_symmetry.space_group_name_H-M   'P 1'
#
loop_
_entity.id
_entity.type
_entity.pdbx_description
1 polymer ?
#
loop_
_entity_poly.entity_id
_entity_poly.type
_entity_poly.pdbx_seq_one_letter_code
_entity_poly.pdbx_strand_id
1 'polypeptide(L)'
;MKNFITLLLVVVSTALYAQKTDYNTKKGYVAEGYDVVSYFTNSEPVEGIKKFQTTYDGAKFKFSSKENLSLFKENPIKYIPQYGGYCAYAVAAKKTKMYIDAEAYEIRDGKLYLFYSSWLSSKLDDWKNGDTKKLQTQGDINWEELKHKKK
;
A
#
# COMPACT_ATOMS: atom_id res chain seq x y z
N MET A 1 -17.10 38.95 -50.79
CA MET A 1 -17.22 39.02 -49.32
C MET A 1 -16.63 37.73 -48.77
N LYS A 2 -15.39 37.77 -48.24
CA LYS A 2 -14.71 36.57 -47.72
C LYS A 2 -15.08 36.42 -46.25
N ASN A 3 -15.90 35.42 -45.94
CA ASN A 3 -16.27 35.10 -44.56
C ASN A 3 -15.11 34.35 -43.90
N PHE A 4 -14.42 35.01 -42.97
CA PHE A 4 -13.47 34.35 -42.08
C PHE A 4 -14.26 33.62 -40.99
N ILE A 5 -14.29 32.29 -41.06
CA ILE A 5 -14.79 31.46 -39.96
C ILE A 5 -13.63 31.26 -38.98
N THR A 6 -13.63 32.02 -37.90
CA THR A 6 -12.69 31.80 -36.78
C THR A 6 -13.21 30.63 -35.94
N LEU A 7 -12.57 29.47 -36.07
CA LEU A 7 -12.84 28.31 -35.22
C LEU A 7 -12.24 28.56 -33.82
N LEU A 8 -13.07 28.87 -32.84
CA LEU A 8 -12.67 29.03 -31.45
C LEU A 8 -12.41 27.63 -30.84
N LEU A 9 -11.14 27.26 -30.71
CA LEU A 9 -10.71 25.98 -30.14
C LEU A 9 -10.73 26.10 -28.61
N VAL A 10 -11.81 25.65 -27.97
CA VAL A 10 -11.91 25.58 -26.51
C VAL A 10 -11.04 24.42 -26.03
N VAL A 11 -9.83 24.73 -25.56
CA VAL A 11 -8.97 23.77 -24.86
C VAL A 11 -9.52 23.60 -23.45
N VAL A 12 -10.34 22.57 -23.24
CA VAL A 12 -10.72 22.12 -21.90
C VAL A 12 -9.51 21.42 -21.30
N SER A 13 -8.73 22.17 -20.53
CA SER A 13 -7.63 21.63 -19.73
C SER A 13 -8.20 20.74 -18.64
N THR A 14 -8.32 19.44 -18.91
CA THR A 14 -8.59 18.46 -17.84
C THR A 14 -7.34 18.35 -16.98
N ALA A 15 -7.38 18.95 -15.80
CA ALA A 15 -6.37 18.68 -14.78
C ALA A 15 -6.53 17.20 -14.36
N LEU A 16 -5.68 16.33 -14.89
CA LEU A 16 -5.55 14.95 -14.45
C LEU A 16 -5.01 14.96 -13.02
N TYR A 17 -5.90 15.01 -12.03
CA TYR A 17 -5.52 14.68 -10.66
C TYR A 17 -5.22 13.19 -10.61
N ALA A 18 -3.93 12.84 -10.57
CA ALA A 18 -3.52 11.49 -10.23
C ALA A 18 -4.13 11.15 -8.85
N GLN A 19 -5.04 10.17 -8.83
CA GLN A 19 -5.69 9.75 -7.60
C GLN A 19 -4.63 9.09 -6.71
N LYS A 20 -4.43 9.65 -5.50
CA LYS A 20 -3.49 9.10 -4.53
C LYS A 20 -4.04 7.79 -3.98
N THR A 21 -3.17 6.84 -3.69
CA THR A 21 -3.58 5.62 -2.99
C THR A 21 -3.99 5.98 -1.57
N ASP A 22 -5.13 5.47 -1.12
CA ASP A 22 -5.54 5.49 0.27
C ASP A 22 -4.76 4.40 1.02
N TYR A 23 -3.73 4.82 1.73
CA TYR A 23 -2.93 3.94 2.60
C TYR A 23 -3.54 3.85 4.00
N ASN A 24 -3.38 2.69 4.63
CA ASN A 24 -3.66 2.49 6.04
C ASN A 24 -2.67 3.25 6.91
N THR A 25 -3.05 4.47 7.31
CA THR A 25 -2.26 5.33 8.22
C THR A 25 -3.02 5.62 9.51
N LYS A 26 -3.97 4.75 9.91
CA LYS A 26 -4.80 4.97 11.12
C LYS A 26 -3.96 5.08 12.42
N LYS A 27 -2.77 4.45 12.47
CA LYS A 27 -1.77 4.60 13.55
C LYS A 27 -0.68 5.65 13.23
N GLY A 28 -0.95 6.57 12.31
CA GLY A 28 -0.07 7.69 11.94
C GLY A 28 0.91 7.43 10.79
N TYR A 29 1.30 6.17 10.58
CA TYR A 29 2.22 5.74 9.53
C TYR A 29 1.71 4.47 8.85
N VAL A 30 2.16 4.22 7.61
CA VAL A 30 1.95 2.94 6.93
C VAL A 30 2.62 1.81 7.71
N ALA A 31 2.07 0.60 7.63
CA ALA A 31 2.53 -0.58 8.38
C ALA A 31 2.65 -0.31 9.89
N GLU A 32 1.77 0.54 10.43
CA GLU A 32 1.75 0.93 11.84
C GLU A 32 3.02 1.60 12.37
N GLY A 33 3.90 2.06 11.47
CA GLY A 33 5.19 2.66 11.82
C GLY A 33 6.38 1.70 11.76
N TYR A 34 6.16 0.47 11.32
CA TYR A 34 7.25 -0.45 11.01
C TYR A 34 7.98 -0.05 9.73
N ASP A 35 9.27 -0.33 9.71
CA ASP A 35 10.14 -0.10 8.57
C ASP A 35 9.81 -1.08 7.45
N VAL A 36 9.18 -0.59 6.38
CA VAL A 36 8.77 -1.42 5.23
C VAL A 36 9.95 -2.08 4.50
N VAL A 37 11.18 -1.56 4.62
CA VAL A 37 12.38 -2.19 4.06
C VAL A 37 12.82 -3.37 4.92
N SER A 38 12.68 -3.25 6.25
CA SER A 38 13.12 -4.29 7.18
C SER A 38 12.44 -5.65 6.96
N TYR A 39 11.19 -5.67 6.47
CA TYR A 39 10.48 -6.91 6.10
C TYR A 39 11.20 -7.75 5.04
N PHE A 40 12.08 -7.12 4.24
CA PHE A 40 12.82 -7.78 3.16
C PHE A 40 14.28 -8.05 3.51
N THR A 41 14.85 -7.33 4.46
CA THR A 41 16.30 -7.31 4.74
C THR A 41 16.68 -7.90 6.09
N ASN A 42 15.74 -7.94 7.04
CA ASN A 42 15.97 -8.39 8.41
C ASN A 42 15.31 -9.75 8.66
N SER A 43 15.74 -10.43 9.73
CA SER A 43 15.08 -11.66 10.18
C SER A 43 13.64 -11.42 10.65
N GLU A 44 13.37 -10.23 11.19
CA GLU A 44 12.09 -9.79 11.73
C GLU A 44 11.85 -8.31 11.38
N PRO A 45 10.60 -7.86 11.24
CA PRO A 45 10.28 -6.47 10.96
C PRO A 45 10.62 -5.61 12.17
N VAL A 46 11.18 -4.42 11.92
CA VAL A 46 11.65 -3.52 12.97
C VAL A 46 10.81 -2.25 12.99
N GLU A 47 10.40 -1.80 14.18
CA GLU A 47 9.71 -0.51 14.30
C GLU A 47 10.66 0.62 13.87
N GLY A 48 10.17 1.54 13.04
CA GLY A 48 10.94 2.72 12.68
C GLY A 48 11.10 3.71 13.83
N ILE A 49 11.89 4.77 13.65
CA ILE A 49 12.02 5.88 14.60
C ILE A 49 11.65 7.21 13.94
N LYS A 50 11.11 8.18 14.72
CA LYS A 50 10.63 9.46 14.18
C LYS A 50 11.70 10.27 13.44
N LYS A 51 12.98 10.02 13.76
CA LYS A 51 14.14 10.64 13.10
C LYS A 51 14.24 10.25 11.62
N PHE A 52 13.86 9.03 11.25
CA PHE A 52 13.91 8.54 9.89
C PHE A 52 12.50 8.30 9.38
N GLN A 53 11.99 9.26 8.61
CA GLN A 53 10.67 9.19 8.01
C GLN A 53 10.65 9.88 6.65
N THR A 54 9.68 9.53 5.82
CA THR A 54 9.41 10.22 4.55
C THR A 54 7.93 10.18 4.23
N THR A 55 7.51 11.03 3.30
CA THR A 55 6.18 10.96 2.69
C THR A 55 6.31 10.41 1.28
N TYR A 56 5.47 9.44 0.92
CA TYR A 56 5.35 8.90 -0.43
C TYR A 56 3.87 8.69 -0.77
N ASP A 57 3.44 9.13 -1.95
CA ASP A 57 2.04 9.11 -2.39
C ASP A 57 1.05 9.69 -1.35
N GLY A 58 1.50 10.73 -0.62
CA GLY A 58 0.73 11.38 0.43
C GLY A 58 0.64 10.63 1.77
N ALA A 59 1.25 9.45 1.90
CA ALA A 59 1.30 8.66 3.13
C ALA A 59 2.67 8.75 3.81
N LYS A 60 2.69 8.70 5.15
CA LYS A 60 3.91 8.75 5.95
C LYS A 60 4.47 7.35 6.21
N PHE A 61 5.77 7.22 6.03
CA PHE A 61 6.56 6.01 6.31
C PHE A 61 7.65 6.33 7.34
N LYS A 62 7.98 5.35 8.18
CA LYS A 62 8.98 5.44 9.25
C LYS A 62 10.00 4.32 9.03
N PHE A 63 11.27 4.57 9.37
CA PHE A 63 12.37 3.64 9.12
C PHE A 63 13.24 3.49 10.36
N SER A 64 13.86 2.32 10.53
CA SER A 64 14.72 2.03 11.68
C SER A 64 16.12 2.60 11.50
N SER A 65 16.55 2.82 10.25
CA SER A 65 17.87 3.35 9.90
C SER A 65 17.84 4.39 8.78
N LYS A 66 18.95 5.12 8.61
CA LYS A 66 19.12 6.08 7.50
C LYS A 66 19.28 5.34 6.17
N GLU A 67 19.89 4.16 6.22
CA GLU A 67 20.16 3.27 5.11
C GLU A 67 18.82 2.75 4.54
N ASN A 68 17.91 2.27 5.38
CA ASN A 68 16.58 1.81 4.97
C ASN A 68 15.73 2.95 4.39
N LEU A 69 15.77 4.14 4.99
CA LEU A 69 15.14 5.33 4.42
C LEU A 69 15.68 5.63 3.00
N SER A 70 16.98 5.44 2.78
CA SER A 70 17.62 5.69 1.48
C SER A 70 17.20 4.64 0.46
N LEU A 71 17.25 3.35 0.82
CA LEU A 71 16.76 2.23 -0.02
C LEU A 71 15.31 2.42 -0.44
N PHE A 72 14.44 2.85 0.50
CA PHE A 72 13.04 3.14 0.18
C PHE A 72 12.91 4.28 -0.82
N LYS A 73 13.65 5.38 -0.64
CA LYS A 73 13.59 6.54 -1.55
C LYS A 73 14.08 6.22 -2.95
N GLU A 74 15.04 5.31 -3.10
CA GLU A 74 15.55 4.85 -4.39
C GLU A 74 14.51 4.04 -5.16
N ASN A 75 13.75 3.18 -4.48
CA ASN A 75 12.70 2.38 -5.13
C ASN A 75 11.51 2.10 -4.20
N PRO A 76 10.60 3.07 -4.01
CA PRO A 76 9.47 2.92 -3.09
C PRO A 76 8.55 1.75 -3.46
N ILE A 77 8.33 1.53 -4.76
CA ILE A 77 7.41 0.52 -5.31
C ILE A 77 7.79 -0.89 -4.84
N LYS A 78 9.09 -1.16 -4.65
CA LYS A 78 9.57 -2.46 -4.15
C LYS A 78 9.14 -2.76 -2.72
N TYR A 79 9.01 -1.74 -1.88
CA TYR A 79 8.86 -1.92 -0.43
C TYR A 79 7.46 -1.58 0.08
N ILE A 80 6.65 -0.83 -0.66
CA ILE A 80 5.27 -0.53 -0.23
C ILE A 80 4.45 -1.83 -0.09
N PRO A 81 3.58 -1.93 0.92
CA PRO A 81 2.67 -3.07 1.02
C PRO A 81 1.74 -3.14 -0.19
N GLN A 82 1.54 -4.33 -0.74
CA GLN A 82 0.77 -4.58 -1.97
C GLN A 82 -0.62 -3.93 -1.94
N TYR A 83 -1.27 -3.92 -0.76
CA TYR A 83 -2.60 -3.36 -0.55
C TYR A 83 -2.61 -2.14 0.39
N GLY A 84 -1.60 -1.27 0.25
CA GLY A 84 -1.57 0.04 0.91
C GLY A 84 -1.49 -0.02 2.44
N GLY A 85 -1.09 -1.16 3.01
CA GLY A 85 -1.01 -1.39 4.46
C GLY A 85 -2.30 -1.93 5.09
N TYR A 86 -3.29 -2.33 4.29
CA TYR A 86 -4.47 -3.05 4.76
C TYR A 86 -4.28 -4.57 4.72
N CYS A 87 -5.09 -5.29 5.48
CA CYS A 87 -5.07 -6.75 5.53
C CYS A 87 -5.31 -7.36 4.15
N ALA A 88 -4.34 -8.11 3.66
CA ALA A 88 -4.37 -8.73 2.33
C ALA A 88 -5.52 -9.72 2.17
N TYR A 89 -5.78 -10.54 3.20
CA TYR A 89 -6.90 -11.46 3.18
C TYR A 89 -8.25 -10.73 3.12
N ALA A 90 -8.42 -9.60 3.83
CA ALA A 90 -9.66 -8.84 3.79
C ALA A 90 -9.89 -8.19 2.41
N VAL A 91 -8.83 -7.70 1.78
CA VAL A 91 -8.88 -7.15 0.42
C VAL A 91 -9.24 -8.26 -0.58
N ALA A 92 -8.59 -9.42 -0.50
CA ALA A 92 -8.81 -10.54 -1.40
C ALA A 92 -10.16 -11.23 -1.20
N ALA A 93 -10.44 -11.73 0.00
CA ALA A 93 -11.60 -12.59 0.26
C ALA A 93 -12.88 -11.82 0.57
N LYS A 94 -12.78 -10.56 1.01
CA LYS A 94 -13.93 -9.78 1.49
C LYS A 94 -14.12 -8.44 0.78
N LYS A 95 -13.27 -8.09 -0.19
CA LYS A 95 -13.29 -6.82 -0.93
C LYS A 95 -13.45 -5.60 -0.01
N THR A 96 -12.72 -5.61 1.11
CA THR A 96 -12.79 -4.54 2.12
C THR A 96 -11.42 -4.25 2.71
N LYS A 97 -11.30 -3.09 3.36
CA LYS A 97 -10.08 -2.64 4.02
C LYS A 97 -10.17 -2.93 5.50
N MET A 98 -9.24 -3.74 6.05
CA MET A 98 -9.16 -4.05 7.48
C MET A 98 -7.79 -3.66 8.02
N TYR A 99 -7.72 -3.33 9.32
CA TYR A 99 -6.47 -3.05 10.01
C TYR A 99 -5.59 -4.31 10.06
N ILE A 100 -4.35 -4.15 10.48
CA ILE A 100 -3.33 -5.20 10.46
C ILE A 100 -2.68 -5.33 11.83
N ASP A 101 -1.90 -6.40 11.97
CA ASP A 101 -0.81 -6.51 12.92
C ASP A 101 0.48 -6.48 12.08
N ALA A 102 1.41 -5.58 12.41
CA ALA A 102 2.62 -5.39 11.61
C ALA A 102 3.54 -6.62 11.63
N GLU A 103 3.46 -7.44 12.67
CA GLU A 103 4.24 -8.68 12.76
C GLU A 103 3.56 -9.85 12.00
N ALA A 104 2.28 -9.71 11.64
CA ALA A 104 1.58 -10.67 10.81
C ALA A 104 1.75 -10.32 9.33
N TYR A 105 2.83 -10.81 8.72
CA TYR A 105 3.16 -10.52 7.33
C TYR A 105 3.59 -11.74 6.52
N GLU A 106 3.65 -11.55 5.20
CA GLU A 106 4.28 -12.47 4.27
C GLU A 106 4.96 -11.68 3.14
N ILE A 107 6.20 -12.05 2.81
CA ILE A 107 6.81 -11.67 1.53
C ILE A 107 6.54 -12.78 0.53
N ARG A 108 5.88 -12.44 -0.57
CA ARG A 108 5.55 -13.39 -1.64
C ARG A 108 5.69 -12.70 -2.98
N ASP A 109 6.38 -13.33 -3.93
CA ASP A 109 6.64 -12.79 -5.27
C ASP A 109 7.25 -11.37 -5.24
N GLY A 110 8.13 -11.12 -4.26
CA GLY A 110 8.79 -9.82 -4.06
C GLY A 110 7.89 -8.71 -3.52
N LYS A 111 6.67 -9.04 -3.07
CA LYS A 111 5.68 -8.08 -2.54
C LYS A 111 5.43 -8.33 -1.05
N LEU A 112 5.19 -7.24 -0.32
CA LEU A 112 4.83 -7.27 1.09
C LEU A 112 3.31 -7.35 1.27
N TYR A 113 2.85 -8.39 1.95
CA TYR A 113 1.47 -8.58 2.37
C TYR A 113 1.39 -8.49 3.89
N LEU A 114 0.46 -7.67 4.40
CA LEU A 114 0.19 -7.52 5.83
C LEU A 114 -1.17 -8.13 6.17
N PHE A 115 -1.33 -8.61 7.39
CA PHE A 115 -2.51 -9.36 7.80
C PHE A 115 -3.04 -8.87 9.14
N TYR A 116 -4.34 -9.05 9.33
CA TYR A 116 -4.93 -8.95 10.65
C TYR A 116 -4.57 -10.18 11.47
N SER A 117 -4.11 -9.96 12.70
CA SER A 117 -3.92 -11.00 13.70
C SER A 117 -4.54 -10.58 15.03
N SER A 118 -5.09 -11.55 15.75
CA SER A 118 -5.54 -11.43 17.14
C SER A 118 -5.47 -12.80 17.80
N TRP A 119 -5.68 -12.87 19.11
CA TRP A 119 -5.63 -14.13 19.87
C TRP A 119 -6.61 -15.22 19.38
N LEU A 120 -7.66 -14.85 18.64
CA LEU A 120 -8.70 -15.77 18.12
C LEU A 120 -8.62 -16.01 16.61
N SER A 121 -7.89 -15.17 15.87
CA SER A 121 -7.90 -15.22 14.41
C SER A 121 -6.61 -14.67 13.83
N SER A 122 -5.92 -15.51 13.05
CA SER A 122 -4.78 -15.14 12.20
C SER A 122 -5.22 -15.18 10.73
N LYS A 123 -5.29 -14.01 10.08
CA LYS A 123 -5.59 -13.96 8.63
C LYS A 123 -4.42 -14.38 7.77
N LEU A 124 -3.22 -14.42 8.34
CA LEU A 124 -2.06 -15.03 7.70
C LEU A 124 -2.26 -16.55 7.55
N ASP A 125 -2.81 -17.21 8.57
CA ASP A 125 -3.07 -18.66 8.51
C ASP A 125 -4.19 -18.98 7.53
N ASP A 126 -5.31 -18.24 7.58
CA ASP A 126 -6.39 -18.35 6.58
C ASP A 126 -5.85 -18.19 5.14
N TRP A 127 -4.93 -17.24 4.95
CA TRP A 127 -4.30 -16.97 3.66
C TRP A 127 -3.37 -18.09 3.18
N LYS A 128 -2.55 -18.65 4.08
CA LYS A 128 -1.60 -19.74 3.79
C LYS A 128 -2.28 -21.09 3.60
N ASN A 129 -3.37 -21.34 4.32
CA ASN A 129 -4.14 -22.59 4.22
C ASN A 129 -5.13 -22.57 3.04
N GLY A 130 -5.44 -21.40 2.50
CA GLY A 130 -6.29 -21.23 1.31
C GLY A 130 -5.52 -21.37 0.00
N ASP A 131 -6.23 -21.18 -1.12
CA ASP A 131 -5.61 -21.00 -2.44
C ASP A 131 -5.02 -19.59 -2.52
N THR A 132 -3.78 -19.44 -2.05
CA THR A 132 -3.08 -18.15 -2.00
C THR A 132 -2.97 -17.50 -3.37
N LYS A 133 -2.75 -18.27 -4.45
CA LYS A 133 -2.66 -17.70 -5.81
C LYS A 133 -3.98 -17.09 -6.24
N LYS A 134 -5.09 -17.80 -6.02
CA LYS A 134 -6.43 -17.27 -6.28
C LYS A 134 -6.72 -16.03 -5.42
N LEU A 135 -6.29 -16.02 -4.16
CA LEU A 135 -6.42 -14.86 -3.29
C LEU A 135 -5.58 -13.67 -3.79
N GLN A 136 -4.35 -13.86 -4.26
CA GLN A 136 -3.54 -12.79 -4.87
C GLN A 136 -4.26 -12.21 -6.11
N THR A 137 -4.72 -13.06 -7.02
CA THR A 137 -5.45 -12.61 -8.22
C THR A 137 -6.71 -11.83 -7.86
N GLN A 138 -7.52 -12.36 -6.94
CA GLN A 138 -8.75 -11.68 -6.52
C GLN A 138 -8.45 -10.38 -5.74
N GLY A 139 -7.41 -10.39 -4.92
CA GLY A 139 -6.93 -9.22 -4.18
C GLY A 139 -6.49 -8.10 -5.10
N ASP A 140 -5.74 -8.41 -6.15
CA ASP A 140 -5.30 -7.42 -7.15
C ASP A 140 -6.50 -6.81 -7.89
N ILE A 141 -7.48 -7.63 -8.30
CA ILE A 141 -8.73 -7.14 -8.91
C ILE A 141 -9.51 -6.23 -7.94
N ASN A 142 -9.70 -6.67 -6.70
CA ASN A 142 -10.43 -5.90 -5.70
C ASN A 142 -9.70 -4.60 -5.35
N TRP A 143 -8.37 -4.62 -5.35
CA TRP A 143 -7.55 -3.47 -5.00
C TRP A 143 -7.69 -2.33 -6.01
N GLU A 144 -7.85 -2.63 -7.30
CA GLU A 144 -8.10 -1.60 -8.32
C GLU A 144 -9.32 -0.73 -8.00
N GLU A 145 -10.35 -1.31 -7.39
CA GLU A 145 -11.54 -0.58 -6.97
C GLU A 145 -11.41 0.08 -5.58
N LEU A 146 -10.54 -0.46 -4.71
CA LEU A 146 -10.41 -0.03 -3.32
C LEU A 146 -9.32 1.03 -3.13
N LYS A 147 -8.28 1.03 -3.97
CA LYS A 147 -7.04 1.81 -3.75
C LYS A 147 -7.25 3.31 -3.62
N HIS A 148 -8.31 3.89 -4.16
CA HIS A 148 -8.61 5.33 -4.04
C HIS A 148 -9.82 5.64 -3.14
N LYS A 149 -10.55 4.61 -2.67
CA LYS A 149 -11.72 4.79 -1.79
C LYS A 149 -11.26 4.99 -0.35
N LYS A 150 -11.60 6.12 0.25
CA LYS A 150 -11.29 6.36 1.68
C LYS A 150 -12.02 5.35 2.57
N LYS A 151 -11.32 4.89 3.61
CA LYS A 151 -11.87 4.03 4.67
C LYS A 151 -12.35 4.81 5.88
#